data_AF-A0A2E8JQE0-F1
#
_entry.id   AF-A0A2E8JQE0-F1
#
_cell.length_a   1.000
_cell.length_b   1.000
_cell.length_c   1.000
_cell.angle_alpha   90.00
_cell.angle_beta   90.00
_cell.angle_gamma   90.00
#
_symmetry.space_group_name_H-M   'P 1'
#
loop_
_entity.id
_entity.type
_entity.pdbx_description
1 polymer ?
#
loop_
_entity_poly.entity_id
_entity_poly.type
_entity_poly.pdbx_seq_one_letter_code
_entity_poly.pdbx_strand_id
1 'polypeptide(L)'
;MSILGIEPDNAGRAAEPEVSGKWAEIIFKPDLMSEDQITIGVCFKQTENGVFHYRLAPSLDKLCALYGHDHMEQFRFLLDCAKAHFSAYGDSLSLTPHIIIGWFRPACGVSIDEILESQFERMVLIARN
;
A
#
# COMPACT_ATOMS: atom_id res chain seq x y z
N MET A 1 33.69 6.93 51.88
CA MET A 1 32.32 7.39 51.58
C MET A 1 32.11 7.21 50.09
N SER A 2 31.36 6.18 49.72
CA SER A 2 31.01 5.87 48.33
C SER A 2 29.86 6.76 47.89
N ILE A 3 30.02 7.49 46.79
CA ILE A 3 28.94 8.25 46.17
C ILE A 3 28.40 7.38 45.03
N LEU A 4 27.09 7.12 45.08
CA LEU A 4 26.32 6.22 44.22
C LEU A 4 26.66 6.35 42.73
N GLY A 5 26.73 5.19 42.07
CA GLY A 5 26.69 5.08 40.63
C GLY A 5 25.35 5.61 40.11
N ILE A 6 25.42 6.61 39.25
CA ILE A 6 24.30 7.07 38.45
C ILE A 6 24.38 6.25 37.15
N GLU A 7 23.60 5.17 37.09
CA GLU A 7 23.29 4.52 35.81
C GLU A 7 22.46 5.51 34.98
N PRO A 8 22.79 5.77 33.70
CA PRO A 8 21.93 6.58 32.86
C PRO A 8 20.62 5.82 32.62
N ASP A 9 19.56 6.37 33.20
CA ASP A 9 18.16 6.04 32.95
C ASP A 9 17.89 6.01 31.43
N ASN A 10 17.78 4.80 30.89
CA ASN A 10 17.44 4.53 29.49
C ASN A 10 15.94 4.74 29.26
N ALA A 11 15.42 5.91 29.64
CA ALA A 11 14.04 6.30 29.40
C ALA A 11 13.95 7.01 28.04
N GLY A 12 13.40 6.31 27.04
CA GLY A 12 12.91 6.95 25.82
C GLY A 12 13.55 6.52 24.50
N ARG A 13 14.28 5.39 24.44
CA ARG A 13 14.37 4.69 23.14
C ARG A 13 12.99 4.11 22.85
N ALA A 14 12.18 4.82 22.07
CA ALA A 14 11.09 4.19 21.33
C ALA A 14 11.68 2.93 20.72
N ALA A 15 11.12 1.77 21.06
CA ALA A 15 11.59 0.49 20.54
C ALA A 15 11.77 0.65 19.03
N GLU A 16 12.96 0.33 18.53
CA GLU A 16 13.26 0.47 17.11
C GLU A 16 12.18 -0.33 16.36
N PRO A 17 11.49 0.29 15.38
CA PRO A 17 10.38 -0.39 14.73
C PRO A 17 10.91 -1.66 14.07
N GLU A 18 10.28 -2.79 14.40
CA GLU A 18 10.71 -4.11 13.94
C GLU A 18 10.68 -4.22 12.41
N VAL A 19 9.81 -3.43 11.76
CA VAL A 19 9.71 -3.36 10.30
C VAL A 19 9.78 -1.91 9.83
N SER A 20 10.68 -1.65 8.87
CA SER A 20 10.81 -0.35 8.20
C SER A 20 10.87 -0.49 6.67
N GLY A 21 10.40 0.54 5.97
CA GLY A 21 10.32 0.52 4.52
C GLY A 21 9.71 1.77 3.92
N LYS A 22 9.23 1.62 2.69
CA LYS A 22 8.49 2.65 1.97
C LYS A 22 7.16 2.09 1.50
N TRP A 23 6.11 2.89 1.61
CA TRP A 23 4.78 2.54 1.14
C TRP A 23 4.33 3.50 0.03
N ALA A 24 3.43 3.04 -0.83
CA ALA A 24 2.79 3.86 -1.85
C ALA A 24 1.36 3.38 -2.11
N GLU A 25 0.55 4.26 -2.69
CA GLU A 25 -0.78 3.92 -3.20
C GLU A 25 -0.65 3.16 -4.52
N ILE A 26 -1.54 2.19 -4.75
CA ILE A 26 -1.74 1.55 -6.05
C ILE A 26 -2.95 2.22 -6.67
N ILE A 27 -2.72 2.88 -7.80
CA ILE A 27 -3.68 3.78 -8.44
C ILE A 27 -4.14 3.15 -9.75
N PHE A 28 -5.45 3.13 -9.94
CA PHE A 28 -6.12 2.79 -11.18
C PHE A 28 -6.54 4.06 -11.93
N LYS A 29 -6.21 4.13 -13.22
CA LYS A 29 -6.69 5.13 -14.17
C LYS A 29 -7.68 4.49 -15.15
N PRO A 30 -8.98 4.75 -15.03
CA PRO A 30 -9.98 4.14 -15.92
C PRO A 30 -9.87 4.66 -17.35
N ASP A 31 -9.64 5.96 -17.52
CA ASP A 31 -9.35 6.59 -18.80
C ASP A 31 -8.01 7.31 -18.72
N LEU A 32 -7.08 6.95 -19.60
CA LEU A 32 -5.74 7.54 -19.66
C LEU A 32 -5.74 9.00 -20.10
N MET A 33 -6.79 9.44 -20.79
CA MET A 33 -6.97 10.83 -21.20
C MET A 33 -7.60 11.68 -20.11
N SER A 34 -8.25 11.05 -19.13
CA SER A 34 -8.81 11.71 -17.96
C SER A 34 -7.76 11.90 -16.87
N GLU A 35 -8.01 12.86 -15.97
CA GLU A 35 -7.22 13.03 -14.75
C GLU A 35 -7.66 12.12 -13.60
N ASP A 36 -8.70 11.29 -13.83
CA ASP A 36 -9.28 10.42 -12.81
C ASP A 36 -8.26 9.41 -12.31
N GLN A 37 -8.08 9.41 -10.99
CA GLN A 37 -7.18 8.50 -10.28
C GLN A 37 -7.92 7.89 -9.11
N ILE A 38 -8.07 6.57 -9.17
CA ILE A 38 -8.79 5.81 -8.17
C ILE A 38 -7.78 4.98 -7.43
N THR A 39 -7.67 5.19 -6.13
CA THR A 39 -6.81 4.34 -5.32
C THR A 39 -7.49 2.99 -5.10
N ILE A 40 -6.81 1.91 -5.47
CA ILE A 40 -7.31 0.53 -5.42
C ILE A 40 -6.51 -0.35 -4.45
N GLY A 41 -5.51 0.20 -3.76
CA GLY A 41 -4.70 -0.55 -2.81
C GLY A 41 -3.47 0.22 -2.34
N VAL A 42 -2.65 -0.46 -1.54
CA VAL A 42 -1.32 0.00 -1.12
C VAL A 42 -0.29 -1.06 -1.38
N CYS A 43 0.96 -0.63 -1.53
CA CYS A 43 2.12 -1.47 -1.45
C CYS A 43 3.09 -0.99 -0.37
N PHE A 44 3.95 -1.90 0.06
CA PHE A 44 5.03 -1.66 0.99
C PHE A 44 6.28 -2.42 0.53
N LYS A 45 7.41 -1.73 0.51
CA LYS A 45 8.72 -2.29 0.15
C LYS A 45 9.64 -2.18 1.35
N GLN A 46 10.08 -3.33 1.84
CA GLN A 46 10.98 -3.41 3.01
C GLN A 46 12.34 -2.79 2.72
N THR A 47 12.92 -2.09 3.69
CA THR A 47 14.27 -1.52 3.56
C THR A 47 15.35 -2.61 3.56
N GLU A 48 15.17 -3.65 4.38
CA GLU A 48 16.22 -4.63 4.69
C GLU A 48 16.52 -5.60 3.54
N ASN A 49 15.48 -6.14 2.92
CA ASN A 49 15.57 -7.18 1.88
C ASN A 49 14.93 -6.77 0.55
N GLY A 50 14.30 -5.59 0.48
CA GLY A 50 13.61 -5.09 -0.70
C GLY A 50 12.32 -5.84 -1.07
N VAL A 51 11.80 -6.73 -0.20
CA VAL A 51 10.60 -7.52 -0.49
C VAL A 51 9.40 -6.61 -0.65
N PHE A 52 8.64 -6.87 -1.71
CA PHE A 52 7.43 -6.15 -2.06
C PHE A 52 6.20 -6.85 -1.48
N HIS A 53 5.43 -6.11 -0.71
CA HIS A 53 4.15 -6.52 -0.16
C HIS A 53 3.06 -5.59 -0.68
N TYR A 54 1.85 -6.11 -0.81
CA TYR A 54 0.74 -5.31 -1.31
C TYR A 54 -0.58 -5.76 -0.69
N ARG A 55 -1.53 -4.83 -0.73
CA ARG A 55 -2.93 -5.08 -0.38
C ARG A 55 -3.80 -4.33 -1.37
N LEU A 56 -4.61 -5.07 -2.11
CA LEU A 56 -5.59 -4.53 -3.06
C LEU A 56 -6.99 -4.57 -2.46
N ALA A 57 -7.87 -3.68 -2.96
CA ALA A 57 -9.28 -3.71 -2.67
C ALA A 57 -9.88 -5.08 -3.09
N PRO A 58 -10.80 -5.64 -2.30
CA PRO A 58 -11.41 -6.93 -2.61
C PRO A 58 -12.29 -6.86 -3.87
N SER A 59 -12.93 -5.71 -4.10
CA SER A 59 -13.68 -5.43 -5.32
C SER A 59 -13.65 -3.93 -5.67
N LEU A 60 -13.99 -3.64 -6.93
CA LEU A 60 -14.17 -2.28 -7.44
C LEU A 60 -15.64 -1.97 -7.72
N ASP A 61 -16.59 -2.72 -7.14
CA ASP A 61 -18.01 -2.65 -7.49
C ASP A 61 -18.61 -1.26 -7.28
N LYS A 62 -18.04 -0.47 -6.38
CA LYS A 62 -18.51 0.89 -6.14
C LYS A 62 -18.16 1.87 -7.25
N LEU A 63 -17.23 1.51 -8.13
CA LEU A 63 -17.02 2.23 -9.40
C LEU A 63 -18.21 2.07 -10.35
N CYS A 64 -19.05 1.06 -10.16
CA CYS A 64 -20.29 0.90 -10.92
C CYS A 64 -21.18 2.15 -10.85
N ALA A 65 -21.22 2.82 -9.69
CA ALA A 65 -22.03 4.03 -9.52
C ALA A 65 -21.50 5.22 -10.33
N LEU A 66 -20.21 5.22 -10.67
CA LEU A 66 -19.53 6.31 -11.38
C LEU A 66 -19.41 6.04 -12.88
N TYR A 67 -19.12 4.79 -13.26
CA TYR A 67 -18.82 4.40 -14.64
C TYR A 67 -19.90 3.51 -15.26
N GLY A 68 -20.92 3.08 -14.51
CA GLY A 68 -21.96 2.19 -15.00
C GLY A 68 -21.56 0.69 -14.97
N HIS A 69 -22.54 -0.17 -15.21
CA HIS A 69 -22.37 -1.62 -15.14
C HIS A 69 -21.52 -2.20 -16.29
N ASP A 70 -21.53 -1.56 -17.45
CA ASP A 70 -20.90 -2.09 -18.67
C ASP A 70 -19.37 -2.25 -18.56
N HIS A 71 -18.74 -1.51 -17.65
CA HIS A 71 -17.28 -1.54 -17.44
C HIS A 71 -16.84 -2.48 -16.31
N MET A 72 -17.78 -3.14 -15.63
CA MET A 72 -17.45 -3.85 -14.40
C MET A 72 -16.62 -5.12 -14.59
N GLU A 73 -16.85 -5.85 -15.67
CA GLU A 73 -16.03 -7.01 -16.01
C GLU A 73 -14.60 -6.58 -16.33
N GLN A 74 -14.41 -5.44 -17.00
CA GLN A 74 -13.10 -4.90 -17.35
C GLN A 74 -12.33 -4.51 -16.08
N PHE A 75 -12.98 -3.86 -15.12
CA PHE A 75 -12.35 -3.47 -13.85
C PHE A 75 -11.99 -4.69 -12.99
N ARG A 76 -12.86 -5.71 -12.93
CA ARG A 76 -12.58 -6.97 -12.24
C ARG A 76 -11.40 -7.70 -12.87
N PHE A 77 -11.41 -7.83 -14.20
CA PHE A 77 -10.31 -8.43 -14.95
C PHE A 77 -8.98 -7.70 -14.68
N LEU A 78 -8.97 -6.37 -14.73
CA LEU A 78 -7.77 -5.59 -14.47
C LEU A 78 -7.26 -5.77 -13.03
N LEU A 79 -8.15 -5.82 -12.05
CA LEU A 79 -7.78 -6.07 -10.65
C LEU A 79 -7.15 -7.46 -10.48
N ASP A 80 -7.69 -8.48 -11.16
CA ASP A 80 -7.15 -9.83 -11.12
C ASP A 80 -5.80 -9.93 -11.83
N CYS A 81 -5.61 -9.22 -12.96
CA CYS A 81 -4.30 -9.04 -13.57
C CYS A 81 -3.32 -8.36 -12.62
N ALA A 82 -3.75 -7.35 -11.85
CA ALA A 82 -2.91 -6.68 -10.86
C ALA A 82 -2.46 -7.63 -9.75
N LYS A 83 -3.38 -8.44 -9.18
CA LYS A 83 -3.05 -9.46 -8.19
C LYS A 83 -2.03 -10.47 -8.73
N ALA A 84 -2.26 -10.99 -9.94
CA ALA A 84 -1.37 -11.96 -10.57
C ALA A 84 0.03 -11.36 -10.81
N HIS A 85 0.09 -10.14 -11.32
CA HIS A 85 1.34 -9.44 -11.62
C HIS A 85 2.15 -9.16 -10.35
N PHE A 86 1.55 -8.54 -9.34
CA PHE A 86 2.27 -8.20 -8.11
C PHE A 86 2.74 -9.45 -7.36
N SER A 87 2.01 -10.56 -7.44
CA SER A 87 2.44 -11.84 -6.87
C SER A 87 3.64 -12.44 -7.61
N ALA A 88 3.73 -12.27 -8.93
CA ALA A 88 4.80 -12.84 -9.74
C ALA A 88 6.05 -11.95 -9.83
N TYR A 89 5.86 -10.63 -9.89
CA TYR A 89 6.91 -9.68 -10.27
C TYR A 89 7.10 -8.52 -9.28
N GLY A 90 6.22 -8.36 -8.29
CA GLY A 90 6.27 -7.20 -7.37
C GLY A 90 6.20 -5.86 -8.13
N ASP A 91 7.07 -4.91 -7.76
CA ASP A 91 7.18 -3.59 -8.42
C ASP A 91 8.21 -3.53 -9.56
N SER A 92 8.80 -4.67 -9.94
CA SER A 92 9.92 -4.69 -10.90
C SER A 92 9.52 -4.36 -12.35
N LEU A 93 8.25 -4.56 -12.69
CA LEU A 93 7.72 -4.36 -14.03
C LEU A 93 6.43 -3.53 -13.95
N SER A 94 6.28 -2.62 -14.91
CA SER A 94 5.00 -1.93 -15.11
C SER A 94 3.99 -2.91 -15.71
N LEU A 95 2.83 -3.04 -15.07
CA LEU A 95 1.78 -3.93 -15.53
C LEU A 95 1.05 -3.36 -16.76
N THR A 96 0.45 -2.18 -16.61
CA THR A 96 -0.20 -1.43 -17.69
C THR A 96 -0.13 0.08 -17.40
N PRO A 97 -0.37 0.97 -18.38
CA PRO A 97 -0.52 2.40 -18.13
C PRO A 97 -1.69 2.76 -17.20
N HIS A 98 -2.66 1.85 -17.03
CA HIS A 98 -3.82 2.04 -16.18
C HIS A 98 -3.55 1.74 -14.70
N ILE A 99 -2.46 1.03 -14.37
CA ILE A 99 -2.09 0.71 -12.99
C ILE A 99 -0.75 1.37 -12.68
N ILE A 100 -0.76 2.28 -11.72
CA ILE A 100 0.40 3.10 -11.35
C ILE A 100 0.68 2.90 -9.87
N ILE A 101 1.96 2.78 -9.52
CA ILE A 101 2.40 2.90 -8.14
C ILE A 101 2.70 4.38 -7.89
N GLY A 102 2.04 4.94 -6.87
CA GLY A 102 2.21 6.32 -6.47
C GLY A 102 3.60 6.61 -5.86
N TRP A 103 3.72 7.77 -5.24
CA TRP A 103 4.98 8.20 -4.65
C TRP A 103 5.26 7.44 -3.35
N PHE A 104 6.45 6.85 -3.28
CA PHE A 104 6.91 6.15 -2.09
C PHE A 104 7.15 7.11 -0.92
N ARG A 105 6.47 6.86 0.20
CA ARG A 105 6.59 7.56 1.47
C ARG A 105 7.17 6.62 2.53
N PRO A 106 7.96 7.10 3.50
CA PRO A 106 8.47 6.25 4.56
C PRO A 106 7.34 5.68 5.42
N ALA A 107 7.49 4.43 5.85
CA ALA A 107 6.62 3.79 6.84
C ALA A 107 7.43 2.86 7.75
N CYS A 108 6.96 2.71 8.98
CA CYS A 108 7.47 1.77 9.95
C CYS A 108 6.32 1.30 10.87
N GLY A 109 6.49 0.14 11.51
CA GLY A 109 5.48 -0.47 12.36
C GLY A 109 5.98 -1.75 13.02
N VAL A 110 5.09 -2.42 13.74
CA VAL A 110 5.41 -3.69 14.42
C VAL A 110 5.36 -4.85 13.44
N SER A 111 4.51 -4.78 12.41
CA SER A 111 4.43 -5.80 11.37
C SER A 111 4.10 -5.23 9.99
N ILE A 112 4.36 -6.01 8.94
CA ILE A 112 4.00 -5.67 7.56
C ILE A 112 2.48 -5.54 7.42
N ASP A 113 1.72 -6.45 8.02
CA ASP A 113 0.26 -6.45 7.94
C ASP A 113 -0.34 -5.23 8.62
N GLU A 114 0.20 -4.81 9.77
CA GLU A 114 -0.20 -3.57 10.44
C GLU A 114 0.10 -2.33 9.59
N ILE A 115 1.28 -2.27 8.95
CA ILE A 115 1.63 -1.17 8.06
C ILE A 115 0.63 -1.13 6.90
N LEU A 116 0.40 -2.26 6.22
CA LEU A 116 -0.54 -2.32 5.10
C LEU A 116 -1.96 -1.99 5.52
N GLU A 117 -2.45 -2.53 6.64
CA GLU A 117 -3.79 -2.22 7.18
C GLU A 117 -3.92 -0.74 7.50
N SER A 118 -3.01 -0.18 8.29
CA SER A 118 -3.08 1.22 8.71
C SER A 118 -3.02 2.18 7.53
N GLN A 119 -2.20 1.90 6.51
CA GLN A 119 -2.20 2.71 5.29
C GLN A 119 -3.48 2.48 4.49
N PHE A 120 -3.94 1.24 4.36
CA PHE A 120 -5.13 0.90 3.60
C PHE A 120 -6.42 1.49 4.17
N GLU A 121 -6.58 1.49 5.50
CA GLU A 121 -7.72 2.11 6.19
C GLU A 121 -7.73 3.64 6.09
N ARG A 122 -6.53 4.26 6.00
CA ARG A 122 -6.39 5.72 5.83
C ARG A 122 -6.73 6.18 4.44
N MET A 123 -6.72 5.27 3.46
CA MET A 123 -7.14 5.62 2.11
C MET A 123 -8.64 5.87 2.10
N VAL A 124 -9.05 6.97 1.48
CA VAL A 124 -10.44 7.14 1.05
C VAL A 124 -10.64 6.22 -0.16
N LEU A 125 -10.77 4.93 0.12
CA LEU A 125 -11.18 3.97 -0.87
C LEU A 125 -12.63 4.28 -1.18
N ILE A 126 -12.94 4.48 -2.46
CA ILE A 126 -14.30 4.26 -2.92
C ILE A 126 -14.75 2.90 -2.39
N ALA A 127 -13.87 1.88 -2.31
CA ALA A 127 -14.08 0.52 -1.80
C ALA A 127 -14.44 0.30 -0.29
N ARG A 128 -14.59 1.33 0.58
CA ARG A 128 -14.87 1.09 2.02
C ARG A 128 -16.33 0.67 2.31
N ASN A 129 -16.63 -0.62 2.48
CA ASN A 129 -17.91 -1.07 3.04
C ASN A 129 -17.70 -1.55 4.47
#